data_AF-A0A0D7PYY2-F1
#
_entry.id   AF-A0A0D7PYY2-F1
#
_cell.length_a   1.000
_cell.length_b   1.000
_cell.length_c   1.000
_cell.angle_alpha   90.00
_cell.angle_beta   90.00
_cell.angle_gamma   90.00
#
_symmetry.space_group_name_H-M   'P 1'
#
loop_
_entity.id
_entity.type
_entity.pdbx_description
1 polymer ?
#
loop_
_entity_poly.entity_id
_entity_poly.type
_entity_poly.pdbx_seq_one_letter_code
_entity_poly.pdbx_strand_id
1 'polypeptide(L)'
;MARKTRRSSDRRSIQNDEGPFLTKHPFSGVPSDVIRSAIGEVGAKAAAELPNLQQQLRGMLLRCEPTYFLANMAQSYLFASIARDGTIDRPKYKDGALQQFHLEFAQAAFLTIDPSDLQPIFAHPKDIQDISDKLSELLDAYKESRFAMVGEAQSKEEQYLIALQERVRLHTLAVRNWGYYEPALNILRGVFGPLDDHCARLVGLTAKELISAFDILLRATERESASFRHKLAAAFTCKSKRQMIEEYHR
;
A
#
# COMPACT_ATOMS: atom_id res chain seq x y z
N MET A 1 -39.06 -55.89 8.06
CA MET A 1 -39.21 -54.76 7.13
C MET A 1 -39.72 -53.55 7.90
N ALA A 2 -38.85 -52.59 8.19
CA ALA A 2 -39.21 -51.36 8.91
C ALA A 2 -38.78 -50.15 8.05
N ARG A 3 -39.76 -49.32 7.69
CA ARG A 3 -39.68 -48.20 6.75
C ARG A 3 -39.00 -47.02 7.47
N LYS A 4 -37.75 -46.73 7.10
CA LYS A 4 -36.94 -45.64 7.66
C LYS A 4 -37.46 -44.30 7.13
N THR A 5 -38.19 -43.58 7.97
CA THR A 5 -38.67 -42.21 7.72
C THR A 5 -37.49 -41.26 7.60
N ARG A 6 -37.35 -40.62 6.42
CA ARG A 6 -36.39 -39.55 6.16
C ARG A 6 -36.77 -38.33 7.01
N ARG A 7 -35.93 -37.96 7.98
CA ARG A 7 -35.96 -36.63 8.59
C ARG A 7 -35.52 -35.62 7.53
N SER A 8 -36.42 -34.73 7.12
CA SER A 8 -36.08 -33.55 6.31
C SER A 8 -35.17 -32.65 7.14
N SER A 9 -33.91 -32.52 6.72
CA SER A 9 -33.04 -31.48 7.24
C SER A 9 -33.58 -30.14 6.75
N ASP A 10 -34.17 -29.39 7.68
CA ASP A 10 -34.55 -27.99 7.53
C ASP A 10 -33.30 -27.19 7.14
N ARG A 11 -33.08 -27.02 5.83
CA ARG A 11 -32.16 -26.01 5.32
C ARG A 11 -32.86 -24.68 5.53
N ARG A 12 -32.58 -24.02 6.66
CA ARG A 12 -32.80 -22.56 6.76
C ARG A 12 -32.00 -21.92 5.63
N SER A 13 -32.70 -21.52 4.58
CA SER A 13 -32.18 -20.64 3.56
C SER A 13 -31.81 -19.34 4.28
N ILE A 14 -30.51 -19.13 4.49
CA ILE A 14 -29.99 -17.78 4.68
C ILE A 14 -30.25 -17.12 3.33
N GLN A 15 -31.31 -16.32 3.25
CA GLN A 15 -31.50 -15.39 2.14
C GLN A 15 -30.34 -14.40 2.26
N ASN A 16 -29.27 -14.64 1.52
CA ASN A 16 -28.30 -13.60 1.22
C ASN A 16 -29.05 -12.58 0.36
N ASP A 17 -29.48 -11.50 1.00
CA ASP A 17 -30.07 -10.31 0.39
C ASP A 17 -28.95 -9.51 -0.33
N GLU A 18 -28.21 -10.17 -1.22
CA GLU A 18 -27.12 -9.59 -2.01
C GLU A 18 -27.66 -8.85 -3.24
N GLY A 19 -28.55 -7.89 -2.98
CA GLY A 19 -28.90 -6.82 -3.91
C GLY A 19 -28.16 -5.52 -3.54
N PRO A 20 -27.98 -4.57 -4.48
CA PRO A 20 -27.44 -3.26 -4.15
C PRO A 20 -28.35 -2.54 -3.13
N PHE A 21 -27.89 -2.37 -1.90
CA PHE A 21 -28.60 -1.61 -0.89
C PHE A 21 -28.32 -0.10 -1.08
N LEU A 22 -29.34 0.64 -1.48
CA LEU A 22 -29.30 2.10 -1.51
C LEU A 22 -29.40 2.63 -0.07
N THR A 23 -28.27 2.88 0.55
CA THR A 23 -28.21 3.57 1.84
C THR A 23 -28.26 5.08 1.61
N LYS A 24 -29.08 5.79 2.40
CA LYS A 24 -28.99 7.25 2.45
C LYS A 24 -27.60 7.63 2.92
N HIS A 25 -26.96 8.52 2.17
CA HIS A 25 -25.66 9.06 2.57
C HIS A 25 -25.80 9.74 3.94
N PRO A 26 -24.82 9.60 4.86
CA PRO A 26 -24.91 10.19 6.20
C PRO A 26 -25.19 11.70 6.20
N PHE A 27 -24.79 12.38 5.13
CA PHE A 27 -24.96 13.82 4.93
C PHE A 27 -26.15 14.21 4.04
N SER A 28 -27.04 13.28 3.69
CA SER A 28 -28.20 13.55 2.82
C SER A 28 -29.16 14.63 3.36
N GLY A 29 -29.13 14.92 4.66
CA GLY A 29 -29.93 15.97 5.30
C GLY A 29 -29.18 17.27 5.59
N VAL A 30 -27.89 17.36 5.24
CA VAL A 30 -27.05 18.53 5.55
C VAL A 30 -27.02 19.46 4.33
N PRO A 31 -27.21 20.79 4.52
CA PRO A 31 -27.10 21.75 3.43
C PRO A 31 -25.72 21.69 2.74
N SER A 32 -25.70 21.80 1.42
CA SER A 32 -24.46 21.62 0.63
C SER A 32 -23.36 22.63 0.96
N ASP A 33 -23.75 23.84 1.34
CA ASP A 33 -22.89 24.93 1.78
C ASP A 33 -22.21 24.61 3.12
N VAL A 34 -22.93 23.99 4.06
CA VAL A 34 -22.37 23.54 5.34
C VAL A 34 -21.34 22.42 5.13
N ILE A 35 -21.64 21.45 4.27
CA ILE A 35 -20.70 20.38 3.92
C ILE A 35 -19.44 20.96 3.29
N ARG A 36 -19.58 21.93 2.38
CA ARG A 36 -18.43 22.56 1.69
C ARG A 36 -17.57 23.38 2.64
N SER A 37 -18.16 24.17 3.53
CA SER A 37 -17.40 24.90 4.56
C SER A 37 -16.60 23.94 5.44
N ALA A 38 -17.24 22.86 5.90
CA ALA A 38 -16.56 21.84 6.70
C ALA A 38 -15.40 21.16 5.94
N ILE A 39 -15.58 20.87 4.65
CA ILE A 39 -14.50 20.32 3.79
C ILE A 39 -13.34 21.31 3.67
N GLY A 40 -13.62 22.60 3.48
CA GLY A 40 -12.60 23.65 3.43
C GLY A 40 -11.83 23.78 4.75
N GLU A 41 -12.52 23.74 5.88
CA GLU A 41 -11.92 23.78 7.23
C GLU A 41 -11.03 22.56 7.50
N VAL A 42 -11.49 21.36 7.14
CA VAL A 42 -10.67 20.13 7.21
C VAL A 42 -9.41 20.29 6.37
N GLY A 43 -9.54 20.80 5.15
CA GLY A 43 -8.39 21.03 4.28
C GLY A 43 -7.42 22.07 4.83
N ALA A 44 -7.91 23.18 5.37
CA ALA A 44 -7.05 24.21 5.97
C ALA A 44 -6.29 23.67 7.20
N LYS A 45 -6.95 22.88 8.04
CA LYS A 45 -6.32 22.24 9.19
C LYS A 45 -5.24 21.24 8.75
N ALA A 46 -5.56 20.37 7.80
CA ALA A 46 -4.60 19.39 7.27
C ALA A 46 -3.38 20.09 6.62
N ALA A 47 -3.60 21.17 5.88
CA ALA A 47 -2.53 21.98 5.29
C ALA A 47 -1.59 22.57 6.35
N ALA A 48 -2.14 23.03 7.48
CA ALA A 48 -1.35 23.55 8.60
C ALA A 48 -0.56 22.46 9.34
N GLU A 49 -1.07 21.22 9.41
CA GLU A 49 -0.43 20.10 10.08
C GLU A 49 0.68 19.43 9.25
N LEU A 50 0.63 19.54 7.91
CA LEU A 50 1.56 18.90 6.99
C LEU A 50 3.05 19.10 7.32
N PRO A 51 3.56 20.33 7.56
CA PRO A 51 4.98 20.53 7.85
C PRO A 51 5.45 19.78 9.11
N ASN A 52 4.60 19.71 10.12
CA ASN A 52 4.89 18.98 11.36
C ASN A 52 4.95 17.46 11.10
N LEU A 53 3.99 16.92 10.33
CA LEU A 53 3.98 15.50 9.96
C LEU A 53 5.21 15.12 9.12
N GLN A 54 5.62 15.99 8.18
CA GLN A 54 6.83 15.80 7.38
C GLN A 54 8.09 15.78 8.26
N GLN A 55 8.20 16.72 9.21
CA GLN A 55 9.33 16.78 10.12
C GLN A 55 9.40 15.55 11.04
N GLN A 56 8.26 15.11 11.58
CA GLN A 56 8.17 13.90 12.41
C GLN A 56 8.60 12.67 11.62
N LEU A 57 8.04 12.48 10.42
CA LEU A 57 8.40 11.36 9.56
C LEU A 57 9.89 11.37 9.23
N ARG A 58 10.46 12.53 8.84
CA ARG A 58 11.89 12.66 8.57
C ARG A 58 12.74 12.26 9.77
N GLY A 59 12.37 12.71 10.98
CA GLY A 59 13.04 12.34 12.22
C GLY A 59 13.02 10.83 12.49
N MET A 60 11.93 10.15 12.12
CA MET A 60 11.83 8.69 12.24
C MET A 60 12.70 7.97 11.21
N LEU A 61 12.67 8.41 9.94
CA LEU A 61 13.43 7.81 8.85
C LEU A 61 14.95 7.91 9.06
N LEU A 62 15.45 9.00 9.66
CA LEU A 62 16.88 9.18 9.98
C LEU A 62 17.46 8.06 10.88
N ARG A 63 16.59 7.39 11.65
CA ARG A 63 16.98 6.34 12.60
C ARG A 63 16.84 4.94 12.02
N CYS A 64 16.63 4.82 10.70
CA CYS A 64 16.40 3.55 10.05
C CYS A 64 17.37 3.36 8.89
N GLU A 65 17.92 2.17 8.78
CA GLU A 65 18.59 1.75 7.55
C GLU A 65 17.54 1.62 6.43
N PRO A 66 17.66 2.37 5.32
CA PRO A 66 16.62 2.47 4.30
C PRO A 66 16.27 1.15 3.65
N THR A 67 17.28 0.33 3.32
CA THR A 67 17.10 -0.91 2.56
C THR A 67 16.31 -1.92 3.36
N TYR A 68 16.67 -2.11 4.62
CA TYR A 68 15.98 -2.96 5.57
C TYR A 68 14.55 -2.51 5.80
N PHE A 69 14.34 -1.22 6.02
CA PHE A 69 13.00 -0.67 6.20
C PHE A 69 12.12 -0.93 4.97
N LEU A 70 12.59 -0.55 3.77
CA LEU A 70 11.84 -0.72 2.53
C LEU A 70 11.56 -2.19 2.21
N ALA A 71 12.53 -3.08 2.45
CA ALA A 71 12.34 -4.53 2.29
C ALA A 71 11.27 -5.08 3.23
N ASN A 72 11.28 -4.69 4.51
CA ASN A 72 10.25 -5.11 5.47
C ASN A 72 8.87 -4.59 5.09
N MET A 73 8.78 -3.33 4.66
CA MET A 73 7.53 -2.72 4.22
C MET A 73 6.97 -3.42 2.99
N ALA A 74 7.80 -3.66 1.97
CA ALA A 74 7.40 -4.36 0.75
C ALA A 74 6.90 -5.78 1.08
N GLN A 75 7.61 -6.49 1.95
CA GLN A 75 7.22 -7.82 2.39
C GLN A 75 5.90 -7.80 3.17
N SER A 76 5.74 -6.86 4.11
CA SER A 76 4.57 -6.83 4.99
C SER A 76 3.31 -6.37 4.23
N TYR A 77 3.43 -5.31 3.43
CA TYR A 77 2.28 -4.61 2.86
C TYR A 77 2.01 -4.96 1.40
N LEU A 78 3.04 -5.04 0.54
CA LEU A 78 2.83 -5.18 -0.90
C LEU A 78 2.79 -6.63 -1.39
N PHE A 79 3.56 -7.50 -0.76
CA PHE A 79 3.60 -8.89 -1.18
C PHE A 79 2.30 -9.61 -0.82
N ALA A 80 1.81 -10.39 -1.77
CA ALA A 80 0.70 -11.32 -1.61
C ALA A 80 1.14 -12.70 -2.10
N SER A 81 0.85 -13.74 -1.31
CA SER A 81 1.08 -15.11 -1.75
C SER A 81 -0.02 -15.54 -2.73
N ILE A 82 0.32 -16.42 -3.66
CA ILE A 82 -0.67 -17.11 -4.49
C ILE A 82 -0.96 -18.45 -3.83
N ALA A 83 -2.22 -18.68 -3.48
CA ALA A 83 -2.68 -19.95 -2.95
C ALA A 83 -2.60 -21.04 -4.04
N ARG A 84 -2.66 -22.31 -3.62
CA ARG A 84 -2.53 -23.45 -4.54
C ARG A 84 -3.62 -23.52 -5.61
N ASP A 85 -4.76 -22.87 -5.38
CA ASP A 85 -5.88 -22.75 -6.33
C ASP A 85 -5.76 -21.54 -7.26
N GLY A 86 -4.65 -20.80 -7.21
CA GLY A 86 -4.41 -19.60 -8.02
C GLY A 86 -5.03 -18.33 -7.45
N THR A 87 -5.71 -18.38 -6.31
CA THR A 87 -6.24 -17.18 -5.66
C THR A 87 -5.12 -16.38 -4.99
N ILE A 88 -5.26 -15.05 -4.97
CA ILE A 88 -4.33 -14.20 -4.23
C ILE A 88 -4.70 -14.27 -2.75
N ASP A 89 -3.85 -14.92 -1.96
CA ASP A 89 -3.95 -14.97 -0.51
C ASP A 89 -3.37 -13.66 0.07
N ARG A 90 -4.23 -12.65 0.19
CA ARG A 90 -3.94 -11.45 0.95
C ARG A 90 -4.42 -11.65 2.38
N PRO A 91 -3.57 -11.42 3.38
CA PRO A 91 -4.02 -11.42 4.76
C PRO A 91 -5.14 -10.39 4.98
N LYS A 92 -6.23 -10.79 5.63
CA LYS A 92 -7.44 -9.96 5.86
C LYS A 92 -7.20 -8.68 6.66
N TYR A 93 -6.08 -8.55 7.35
CA TYR A 93 -5.69 -7.30 8.04
C TYR A 93 -5.21 -6.20 7.08
N LYS A 94 -5.32 -6.41 5.75
CA LYS A 94 -4.89 -5.44 4.73
C LYS A 94 -5.99 -4.49 4.24
N ASP A 95 -7.22 -4.59 4.73
CA ASP A 95 -8.26 -3.58 4.44
C ASP A 95 -7.91 -2.29 5.20
N GLY A 96 -7.38 -1.30 4.47
CA GLY A 96 -6.80 -0.06 5.05
C GLY A 96 -5.27 -0.07 5.19
N ALA A 97 -4.59 -1.11 4.70
CA ALA A 97 -3.13 -1.18 4.74
C ALA A 97 -2.45 -0.25 3.72
N LEU A 98 -1.20 0.09 4.01
CA LEU A 98 -0.32 0.83 3.11
C LEU A 98 -0.32 0.22 1.71
N GLN A 99 -0.52 1.09 0.73
CA GLN A 99 -0.45 0.80 -0.69
C GLN A 99 0.91 1.17 -1.26
N GLN A 100 1.19 0.72 -2.49
CA GLN A 100 2.47 0.94 -3.18
C GLN A 100 2.95 2.39 -3.13
N PHE A 101 2.05 3.36 -3.37
CA PHE A 101 2.43 4.78 -3.38
C PHE A 101 2.97 5.29 -2.03
N HIS A 102 2.61 4.66 -0.91
CA HIS A 102 3.16 5.01 0.39
C HIS A 102 4.64 4.62 0.45
N LEU A 103 4.98 3.41 -0.01
CA LEU A 103 6.37 2.94 -0.04
C LEU A 103 7.21 3.72 -1.04
N GLU A 104 6.65 4.09 -2.20
CA GLU A 104 7.29 5.00 -3.15
C GLU A 104 7.61 6.36 -2.50
N PHE A 105 6.67 6.90 -1.71
CA PHE A 105 6.91 8.14 -0.98
C PHE A 105 8.02 7.98 0.07
N ALA A 106 8.02 6.89 0.83
CA ALA A 106 9.09 6.61 1.80
C ALA A 106 10.45 6.46 1.11
N GLN A 107 10.52 5.75 -0.02
CA GLN A 107 11.72 5.63 -0.84
C GLN A 107 12.20 7.00 -1.32
N ALA A 108 11.29 7.83 -1.85
CA ALA A 108 11.62 9.19 -2.27
C ALA A 108 12.14 10.03 -1.09
N ALA A 109 11.52 9.92 0.10
CA ALA A 109 11.95 10.62 1.29
C ALA A 109 13.39 10.21 1.71
N PHE A 110 13.72 8.92 1.70
CA PHE A 110 15.08 8.46 1.95
C PHE A 110 16.09 9.03 0.95
N LEU A 111 15.72 9.12 -0.33
CA LEU A 111 16.60 9.68 -1.37
C LEU A 111 16.87 11.18 -1.21
N THR A 112 16.11 11.88 -0.36
CA THR A 112 16.39 13.29 -0.01
C THR A 112 17.32 13.48 1.19
N ILE A 113 17.65 12.39 1.89
CA ILE A 113 18.51 12.42 3.08
C ILE A 113 19.96 12.17 2.63
N ASP A 114 20.90 12.96 3.15
CA ASP A 114 22.31 12.69 2.91
C ASP A 114 22.69 11.33 3.53
N PRO A 115 23.37 10.43 2.78
CA PRO A 115 23.80 9.15 3.34
C PRO A 115 24.58 9.24 4.65
N SER A 116 25.31 10.34 4.92
CA SER A 116 26.02 10.54 6.18
C SER A 116 25.12 10.78 7.39
N ASP A 117 23.88 11.22 7.16
CA ASP A 117 22.90 11.49 8.22
C ASP A 117 22.11 10.23 8.62
N LEU A 118 22.18 9.17 7.83
CA LEU A 118 21.47 7.93 8.07
C LEU A 118 22.18 7.09 9.13
N GLN A 119 21.43 6.63 10.12
CA GLN A 119 21.94 5.68 11.09
C GLN A 119 21.82 4.25 10.56
N PRO A 120 22.86 3.41 10.70
CA PRO A 120 22.83 2.00 10.27
C PRO A 120 22.07 1.12 11.28
N ILE A 121 20.93 1.61 11.79
CA ILE A 121 20.13 0.93 12.80
C ILE A 121 19.00 0.18 12.10
N PHE A 122 18.92 -1.12 12.37
CA PHE A 122 17.79 -1.93 11.95
C PHE A 122 16.56 -1.55 12.77
N ALA A 123 15.51 -1.09 12.09
CA ALA A 123 14.25 -0.71 12.71
C ALA A 123 13.62 -1.90 13.47
N HIS A 124 13.20 -1.67 14.72
CA HIS A 124 12.41 -2.66 15.45
C HIS A 124 11.02 -2.76 14.80
N PRO A 125 10.28 -3.90 14.90
CA PRO A 125 8.91 -4.00 14.39
C PRO A 125 7.97 -2.87 14.82
N LYS A 126 8.20 -2.32 16.02
CA LYS A 126 7.47 -1.14 16.51
C LYS A 126 7.78 0.11 15.68
N ASP A 127 9.06 0.36 15.36
CA ASP A 127 9.45 1.50 14.54
C ASP A 127 8.84 1.39 13.13
N ILE A 128 8.80 0.18 12.56
CA ILE A 128 8.15 -0.07 11.27
C ILE A 128 6.67 0.29 11.31
N GLN A 129 5.95 -0.11 12.37
CA GLN A 129 4.54 0.23 12.55
C GLN A 129 4.34 1.72 12.75
N ASP A 130 5.11 2.35 13.64
CA ASP A 130 4.99 3.79 13.94
C ASP A 130 5.26 4.64 12.67
N ILE A 131 6.25 4.27 11.85
CA ILE A 131 6.52 4.93 10.57
C ILE A 131 5.38 4.68 9.58
N SER A 132 4.84 3.46 9.54
CA SER A 132 3.72 3.11 8.64
C SER A 132 2.46 3.92 8.94
N ASP A 133 2.14 4.09 10.22
CA ASP A 133 1.00 4.88 10.68
C ASP A 133 1.22 6.36 10.36
N LYS A 134 2.43 6.88 10.64
CA LYS A 134 2.79 8.26 10.33
C LYS A 134 2.76 8.56 8.83
N LEU A 135 3.17 7.59 8.01
CA LEU A 135 3.14 7.69 6.56
C LEU A 135 1.70 7.72 6.01
N SER A 136 0.80 6.93 6.59
CA SER A 136 -0.64 6.98 6.28
C SER A 136 -1.22 8.35 6.65
N GLU A 137 -0.97 8.80 7.88
CA GLU A 137 -1.43 10.10 8.39
C GLU A 137 -0.94 11.27 7.53
N LEU A 138 0.35 11.29 7.17
CA LEU A 138 0.93 12.32 6.31
C LEU A 138 0.26 12.34 4.93
N LEU A 139 0.06 11.17 4.32
CA LEU A 139 -0.51 11.09 2.98
C LEU A 139 -2.01 11.40 2.99
N ASP A 140 -2.74 11.08 4.05
CA ASP A 140 -4.12 11.49 4.23
C ASP A 140 -4.22 13.00 4.46
N ALA A 141 -3.39 13.58 5.32
CA ALA A 141 -3.31 15.03 5.50
C ALA A 141 -2.94 15.74 4.18
N TYR A 142 -2.07 15.16 3.35
CA TYR A 142 -1.75 15.71 2.04
C TYR A 142 -2.96 15.71 1.10
N LYS A 143 -3.71 14.60 1.05
CA LYS A 143 -4.95 14.50 0.28
C LYS A 143 -5.99 15.52 0.76
N GLU A 144 -6.15 15.64 2.08
CA GLU A 144 -7.10 16.54 2.70
C GLU A 144 -6.72 18.01 2.49
N SER A 145 -5.44 18.36 2.57
CA SER A 145 -4.94 19.73 2.40
C SER A 145 -5.36 20.35 1.06
N ARG A 146 -5.55 19.53 0.03
CA ARG A 146 -6.02 19.95 -1.29
C ARG A 146 -7.42 20.56 -1.26
N PHE A 147 -8.23 20.19 -0.27
CA PHE A 147 -9.55 20.76 -0.08
C PHE A 147 -9.54 22.17 0.54
N ALA A 148 -8.39 22.67 1.02
CA ALA A 148 -8.27 24.07 1.43
C ALA A 148 -8.68 25.03 0.28
N MET A 149 -8.34 24.66 -0.96
CA MET A 149 -8.71 25.41 -2.17
C MET A 149 -10.22 25.48 -2.42
N VAL A 150 -11.01 24.55 -1.86
CA VAL A 150 -12.48 24.61 -1.93
C VAL A 150 -13.01 25.79 -1.11
N GLY A 151 -12.34 26.13 0.00
CA GLY A 151 -12.69 27.31 0.81
C GLY A 151 -12.29 28.63 0.16
N GLU A 152 -11.30 28.62 -0.73
CA GLU A 152 -10.75 29.83 -1.39
C GLU A 152 -11.44 30.18 -2.72
N ALA A 153 -12.20 29.24 -3.29
CA ALA A 153 -12.85 29.42 -4.59
C ALA A 153 -13.93 30.50 -4.58
N GLN A 154 -13.97 31.32 -5.63
CA GLN A 154 -14.79 32.53 -5.72
C GLN A 154 -16.22 32.27 -6.20
N SER A 155 -16.46 31.09 -6.80
CA SER A 155 -17.77 30.68 -7.31
C SER A 155 -18.13 29.25 -6.93
N LYS A 156 -19.42 28.92 -6.95
CA LYS A 156 -19.89 27.55 -6.67
C LYS A 156 -19.41 26.57 -7.75
N GLU A 157 -19.37 27.01 -8.99
CA GLU A 157 -18.89 26.24 -10.14
C GLU A 157 -17.42 25.87 -9.98
N GLU A 158 -16.59 26.82 -9.54
CA GLU A 158 -15.16 26.60 -9.27
C GLU A 158 -14.96 25.63 -8.10
N GLN A 159 -15.73 25.78 -7.01
CA GLN A 159 -15.71 24.83 -5.89
C GLN A 159 -16.03 23.39 -6.34
N TYR A 160 -17.06 23.23 -7.19
CA TYR A 160 -17.43 21.93 -7.73
C TYR A 160 -16.34 21.33 -8.61
N LEU A 161 -15.71 22.15 -9.46
CA LEU A 161 -14.62 21.71 -10.33
C LEU A 161 -13.42 21.22 -9.52
N ILE A 162 -13.01 21.98 -8.49
CA ILE A 162 -11.89 21.61 -7.60
C ILE A 162 -12.21 20.30 -6.88
N ALA A 163 -13.39 20.19 -6.26
CA ALA A 163 -13.79 18.97 -5.55
C ALA A 163 -13.81 17.74 -6.46
N LEU A 164 -14.27 17.88 -7.71
CA LEU A 164 -14.28 16.81 -8.69
C LEU A 164 -12.86 16.41 -9.13
N GLN A 165 -12.00 17.40 -9.43
CA GLN A 165 -10.61 17.16 -9.82
C GLN A 165 -9.83 16.45 -8.73
N GLU A 166 -9.97 16.88 -7.48
CA GLU A 166 -9.31 16.23 -6.35
C GLU A 166 -9.86 14.82 -6.14
N ARG A 167 -11.17 14.60 -6.24
CA ARG A 167 -11.72 13.24 -6.20
C ARG A 167 -11.12 12.32 -7.27
N VAL A 168 -10.98 12.79 -8.51
CA VAL A 168 -10.34 12.02 -9.59
C VAL A 168 -8.86 11.78 -9.30
N ARG A 169 -8.13 12.78 -8.79
CA ARG A 169 -6.72 12.63 -8.38
C ARG A 169 -6.57 11.59 -7.27
N LEU A 170 -7.42 11.61 -6.25
CA LEU A 170 -7.41 10.64 -5.16
C LEU A 170 -7.63 9.22 -5.67
N HIS A 171 -8.58 9.03 -6.59
CA HIS A 171 -8.81 7.73 -7.21
C HIS A 171 -7.66 7.26 -8.10
N THR A 172 -6.90 8.17 -8.70
CA THR A 172 -5.77 7.84 -9.60
C THR A 172 -4.42 7.78 -8.90
N LEU A 173 -4.28 8.38 -7.71
CA LEU A 173 -3.12 8.21 -6.82
C LEU A 173 -2.93 6.75 -6.40
N ALA A 174 -4.03 6.03 -6.14
CA ALA A 174 -4.03 4.61 -5.81
C ALA A 174 -3.90 3.69 -7.04
N VAL A 175 -4.29 4.17 -8.22
CA VAL A 175 -4.23 3.43 -9.50
C VAL A 175 -2.92 3.77 -10.24
N ARG A 176 -1.81 3.84 -9.51
CA ARG A 176 -0.46 3.72 -10.08
C ARG A 176 -0.02 2.26 -10.16
N ASN A 177 -0.95 1.37 -10.50
CA ASN A 177 -0.52 0.09 -11.01
C ASN A 177 -0.07 0.38 -12.45
N TRP A 178 1.24 0.44 -12.69
CA TRP A 178 1.77 0.18 -14.03
C TRP A 178 1.30 -1.23 -14.34
N GLY A 179 0.12 -1.35 -14.96
CA GLY A 179 -0.90 -2.36 -14.63
C GLY A 179 -0.48 -3.82 -14.70
N TYR A 180 0.69 -4.11 -15.24
CA TYR A 180 1.33 -5.41 -15.23
C TYR A 180 2.86 -5.22 -15.19
N TYR A 181 3.53 -6.11 -14.45
CA TYR A 181 4.98 -6.12 -14.27
C TYR A 181 5.77 -6.11 -15.60
N GLU A 182 5.34 -6.93 -16.57
CA GLU A 182 6.02 -7.08 -17.86
C GLU A 182 5.99 -5.80 -18.72
N PRO A 183 4.85 -5.10 -18.90
CA PRO A 183 4.83 -3.76 -19.49
C PRO A 183 5.76 -2.77 -18.81
N ALA A 184 5.86 -2.77 -17.48
CA ALA A 184 6.78 -1.87 -16.78
C ALA A 184 8.25 -2.17 -17.14
N LEU A 185 8.64 -3.44 -17.15
CA LEU A 185 9.98 -3.85 -17.60
C LEU A 185 10.25 -3.45 -19.05
N ASN A 186 9.27 -3.60 -19.95
CA ASN A 186 9.44 -3.23 -21.35
C ASN A 186 9.63 -1.73 -21.53
N ILE A 187 8.89 -0.92 -20.77
CA ILE A 187 9.06 0.54 -20.76
C ILE A 187 10.44 0.91 -20.24
N LEU A 188 10.88 0.32 -19.12
CA LEU A 188 12.23 0.55 -18.58
C LEU A 188 13.31 0.21 -19.62
N ARG A 189 13.23 -0.95 -20.26
CA ARG A 189 14.17 -1.35 -21.32
C ARG A 189 14.13 -0.40 -22.52
N GLY A 190 12.96 0.14 -22.86
CA GLY A 190 12.80 1.14 -23.93
C GLY A 190 13.42 2.49 -23.57
N VAL A 191 13.19 2.98 -22.36
CA VAL A 191 13.69 4.27 -21.87
C VAL A 191 15.21 4.25 -21.70
N PHE A 192 15.76 3.18 -21.14
CA PHE A 192 17.19 3.08 -20.85
C PHE A 192 18.00 2.46 -21.99
N GLY A 193 17.37 1.79 -22.95
CA GLY A 193 18.04 1.17 -24.10
C GLY A 193 18.98 2.11 -24.89
N PRO A 194 18.63 3.38 -25.14
CA PRO A 194 19.56 4.33 -25.79
C PRO A 194 20.87 4.58 -25.03
N LEU A 195 20.96 4.21 -23.75
CA LEU A 195 22.16 4.36 -22.93
C LEU A 195 23.03 3.09 -22.91
N ASP A 196 22.62 1.99 -23.56
CA ASP A 196 23.29 0.70 -23.49
C ASP A 196 24.79 0.78 -23.81
N ASP A 197 25.14 1.46 -24.91
CA ASP A 197 26.54 1.64 -25.31
C ASP A 197 27.36 2.43 -24.28
N HIS A 198 26.73 3.41 -23.63
CA HIS A 198 27.38 4.23 -22.62
C HIS A 198 27.60 3.43 -21.33
N CYS A 199 26.57 2.70 -20.87
CA CYS A 199 26.66 1.81 -19.72
C CYS A 199 27.70 0.71 -19.95
N ALA A 200 27.70 0.06 -21.12
CA ALA A 200 28.65 -1.00 -21.45
C ALA A 200 30.10 -0.52 -21.35
N ARG A 201 30.39 0.73 -21.76
CA ARG A 201 31.73 1.31 -21.62
C ARG A 201 32.13 1.65 -20.19
N LEU A 202 31.19 2.12 -19.36
CA LEU A 202 31.49 2.58 -17.99
C LEU A 202 31.52 1.44 -16.96
N VAL A 203 30.57 0.52 -17.05
CA VAL A 203 30.32 -0.52 -16.04
C VAL A 203 30.41 -1.95 -16.59
N GLY A 204 30.66 -2.12 -17.90
CA GLY A 204 30.81 -3.43 -18.52
C GLY A 204 29.49 -4.17 -18.77
N LEU A 205 28.35 -3.52 -18.52
CA LEU A 205 27.00 -4.04 -18.70
C LEU A 205 26.13 -3.01 -19.41
N THR A 206 25.26 -3.47 -20.30
CA THR A 206 24.20 -2.64 -20.88
C THR A 206 23.12 -2.33 -19.83
N ALA A 207 22.35 -1.27 -20.04
CA ALA A 207 21.25 -0.95 -19.14
C ALA A 207 20.17 -2.04 -19.17
N LYS A 208 19.93 -2.65 -20.34
CA LYS A 208 19.01 -3.78 -20.48
C LYS A 208 19.46 -5.03 -19.71
N GLU A 209 20.75 -5.35 -19.72
CA GLU A 209 21.29 -6.46 -18.93
C GLU A 209 21.16 -6.21 -17.43
N LEU A 210 21.43 -4.98 -16.99
CA LEU A 210 21.23 -4.59 -15.59
C LEU A 210 19.77 -4.74 -15.15
N ILE A 211 18.82 -4.26 -15.96
CA ILE A 211 17.37 -4.44 -15.70
C ILE A 211 17.02 -5.92 -15.61
N SER A 212 17.59 -6.75 -16.49
CA SER A 212 17.33 -8.19 -16.51
C SER A 212 17.93 -8.91 -15.30
N ALA A 213 19.08 -8.47 -14.81
CA ALA A 213 19.65 -8.97 -13.56
C ALA A 213 18.74 -8.65 -12.36
N PHE A 214 18.19 -7.44 -12.28
CA PHE A 214 17.21 -7.07 -11.24
C PHE A 214 15.91 -7.87 -11.33
N ASP A 215 15.39 -8.15 -12.54
CA ASP A 215 14.23 -9.03 -12.74
C ASP A 215 14.49 -10.44 -12.19
N ILE A 216 15.66 -11.03 -12.48
CA ILE A 216 16.06 -12.35 -11.95
C ILE A 216 16.14 -12.33 -10.42
N LEU A 217 16.76 -11.30 -9.84
CA LEU A 217 16.88 -11.14 -8.39
C LEU A 217 15.51 -10.97 -7.71
N LEU A 218 14.60 -10.22 -8.33
CA LEU A 218 13.24 -10.06 -7.83
C LEU A 218 12.50 -11.40 -7.81
N ARG A 219 12.51 -12.16 -8.92
CA ARG A 219 11.87 -13.48 -9.00
C ARG A 219 12.48 -14.49 -8.01
N ALA A 220 13.78 -14.42 -7.75
CA ALA A 220 14.41 -15.24 -6.72
C ALA A 220 13.88 -14.87 -5.32
N THR A 221 13.86 -13.57 -5.00
CA THR A 221 13.37 -13.03 -3.72
C THR A 221 11.89 -13.36 -3.50
N GLU A 222 11.07 -13.29 -4.55
CA GLU A 222 9.65 -13.64 -4.48
C GLU A 222 9.43 -15.11 -4.13
N ARG A 223 10.21 -16.01 -4.76
CA ARG A 223 10.16 -17.45 -4.48
C ARG A 223 10.56 -17.77 -3.05
N GLU A 224 11.66 -17.17 -2.57
CA GLU A 224 12.10 -17.34 -1.18
C GLU A 224 11.08 -16.79 -0.18
N SER A 225 10.54 -15.62 -0.46
CA SER A 225 9.49 -14.98 0.35
C SER A 225 8.21 -15.80 0.42
N ALA A 226 7.77 -16.38 -0.70
CA ALA A 226 6.63 -17.29 -0.74
C ALA A 226 6.89 -18.54 0.09
N SER A 227 8.06 -19.17 -0.08
CA SER A 227 8.47 -20.35 0.70
C SER A 227 8.47 -20.07 2.20
N PHE A 228 9.07 -18.95 2.61
CA PHE A 228 9.07 -18.49 4.00
C PHE A 228 7.67 -18.29 4.57
N ARG A 229 6.76 -17.63 3.83
CA ARG A 229 5.37 -17.45 4.26
C ARG A 229 4.62 -18.76 4.38
N HIS A 230 4.80 -19.69 3.45
CA HIS A 230 4.13 -20.99 3.54
C HIS A 230 4.56 -21.76 4.80
N LYS A 231 5.85 -21.72 5.15
CA LYS A 231 6.37 -22.30 6.40
C LYS A 231 5.80 -21.60 7.64
N LEU A 232 5.80 -20.26 7.66
CA LEU A 232 5.23 -19.49 8.76
C LEU A 232 3.73 -19.72 8.93
N ALA A 233 2.97 -19.75 7.83
CA ALA A 233 1.53 -19.97 7.86
C ALA A 233 1.21 -21.31 8.54
N ALA A 234 1.93 -22.39 8.20
CA ALA A 234 1.80 -23.68 8.86
C ALA A 234 2.06 -23.58 10.37
N ALA A 235 3.16 -22.92 10.78
CA ALA A 235 3.48 -22.71 12.19
C ALA A 235 2.38 -21.92 12.92
N PHE A 236 1.84 -20.84 12.34
CA PHE A 236 0.81 -20.01 12.95
C PHE A 236 -0.56 -20.69 13.11
N THR A 237 -0.81 -21.83 12.46
CA THR A 237 -2.02 -22.64 12.71
C THR A 237 -1.92 -23.51 13.97
N CYS A 238 -0.72 -23.62 14.56
CA CYS A 238 -0.49 -24.45 15.76
C CYS A 238 -1.05 -23.80 17.02
N LYS A 239 -1.53 -24.62 17.96
CA LYS A 239 -2.20 -24.15 19.18
C LYS A 239 -1.25 -23.83 20.35
N SER A 240 0.02 -24.18 20.22
CA SER A 240 1.01 -23.99 21.28
C SER A 240 2.36 -23.55 20.71
N LYS A 241 3.09 -22.73 21.48
CA LYS A 241 4.42 -22.23 21.09
C LYS A 241 5.40 -23.36 20.74
N ARG A 242 5.34 -24.48 21.47
CA ARG A 242 6.16 -25.65 21.20
C ARG A 242 5.87 -26.27 19.82
N GLN A 243 4.59 -26.47 19.50
CA GLN A 243 4.18 -26.98 18.18
C GLN A 243 4.56 -26.00 17.06
N MET A 244 4.47 -24.68 17.29
CA MET A 244 4.91 -23.69 16.31
C MET A 244 6.41 -23.84 15.97
N ILE A 245 7.26 -24.03 16.98
CA ILE A 245 8.71 -24.20 16.80
C ILE A 245 9.01 -25.52 16.08
N GLU A 246 8.37 -26.61 16.49
CA GLU A 246 8.53 -27.93 15.85
C GLU A 246 8.09 -27.91 14.37
N GLU A 247 7.00 -27.22 14.05
CA GLU A 247 6.50 -27.12 12.67
C GLU A 247 7.34 -26.18 11.81
N TYR A 248 7.93 -25.12 12.37
CA TYR A 248 8.80 -24.20 11.63
C TYR A 248 10.14 -24.84 11.20
N HIS A 249 10.67 -25.75 12.00
CA HIS A 249 11.94 -26.44 11.75
C HIS A 249 11.80 -27.76 10.98
N ARG A 250 10.58 -28.17 10.62
CA ARG A 250 10.32 -29.33 9.77
C ARG A 250 10.61 -29.00 8.30
#